data_AF-A0A957R1F5-F1
#
_entry.id   AF-A0A957R1F5-F1
#
_cell.length_a   1.000
_cell.length_b   1.000
_cell.length_c   1.000
_cell.angle_alpha   90.00
_cell.angle_beta   90.00
_cell.angle_gamma   90.00
#
_symmetry.space_group_name_H-M   'P 1'
#
loop_
_entity.id
_entity.type
_entity.pdbx_description
1 polymer ?
#
loop_
_entity_poly.entity_id
_entity_poly.type
_entity_poly.pdbx_seq_one_letter_code
_entity_poly.pdbx_strand_id
1 'polypeptide(L)'
;LNDHVDTIACQTCHIPEFARELPTKMWWDWSKAGQMNAEGVPYAEKDDNGWVVYDTKKGEFVWEMNVQPDYVWFDGNVSYLAATDTIDPDSVVDINTFHGSPDDGVSRIWPVKTFTGIQPYDAGNNVLAIPHLFGSDDAAYWKTYNWDAALAAGMATAGYDYSGEYGWVETQMLWPTTHMVAPAEDALQCESCHTDDGRLENVAGVYIPGRDNNAIVDNLGWGILGLALVGVVIHGGARIALGNRREER
;
A
#
# COMPACT_ATOMS: atom_id res chain seq x y z
N LEU A 1 11.88 21.14 -2.30
CA LEU A 1 12.04 19.81 -2.93
C LEU A 1 13.30 19.10 -2.45
N ASN A 2 14.49 19.72 -2.54
CA ASN A 2 15.74 19.05 -2.12
C ASN A 2 15.69 18.52 -0.68
N ASP A 3 15.19 19.28 0.28
CA ASP A 3 15.10 18.82 1.69
C ASP A 3 14.10 17.66 1.87
N HIS A 4 13.17 17.45 0.93
CA HIS A 4 12.24 16.31 1.03
C HIS A 4 12.97 14.99 0.85
N VAL A 5 14.11 14.95 0.14
CA VAL A 5 14.80 13.68 -0.15
C VAL A 5 15.40 13.03 1.09
N ASP A 6 15.45 13.74 2.22
CA ASP A 6 15.83 13.18 3.51
C ASP A 6 14.76 12.21 4.03
N THR A 7 13.48 12.46 3.71
CA THR A 7 12.32 11.72 4.23
C THR A 7 11.54 10.99 3.15
N ILE A 8 11.57 11.48 1.90
CA ILE A 8 10.76 11.01 0.79
C ILE A 8 11.67 10.41 -0.28
N ALA A 9 11.42 9.17 -0.68
CA ALA A 9 12.15 8.56 -1.79
C ALA A 9 11.85 9.29 -3.10
N CYS A 10 12.83 9.42 -4.00
CA CYS A 10 12.63 10.06 -5.31
C CYS A 10 11.45 9.43 -6.08
N GLN A 11 11.30 8.11 -5.96
CA GLN A 11 10.24 7.31 -6.52
C GLN A 11 8.85 7.82 -6.12
N THR A 12 8.66 8.22 -4.86
CA THR A 12 7.38 8.70 -4.33
C THR A 12 6.86 9.88 -5.14
N CYS A 13 7.73 10.84 -5.46
CA CYS A 13 7.36 12.02 -6.24
C CYS A 13 7.31 11.74 -7.75
N HIS A 14 8.19 10.86 -8.25
CA HIS A 14 8.42 10.70 -9.68
C HIS A 14 7.72 9.50 -10.31
N ILE A 15 7.01 8.68 -9.54
CA ILE A 15 6.17 7.58 -10.02
C ILE A 15 4.75 7.82 -9.45
N PRO A 16 4.00 8.77 -10.03
CA PRO A 16 2.66 9.11 -9.52
C PRO A 16 1.66 7.95 -9.69
N GLU A 17 1.83 7.17 -10.75
CA GLU A 17 0.99 6.03 -11.11
C GLU A 17 1.82 4.94 -11.82
N PHE A 18 1.44 3.68 -11.62
CA PHE A 18 1.98 2.53 -12.37
C PHE A 18 0.88 1.87 -13.21
N ALA A 19 1.26 0.88 -14.03
CA ALA A 19 0.33 0.19 -14.94
C ALA A 19 -0.39 1.17 -15.91
N ARG A 20 0.37 2.14 -16.46
CA ARG A 20 -0.18 3.20 -17.34
C ARG A 20 -0.61 2.72 -18.72
N GLU A 21 0.11 1.74 -19.28
CA GLU A 21 -0.14 1.22 -20.63
C GLU A 21 -0.88 -0.12 -20.63
N LEU A 22 -0.66 -0.94 -19.61
CA LEU A 22 -1.25 -2.27 -19.48
C LEU A 22 -1.75 -2.48 -18.05
N PRO A 23 -2.89 -3.16 -17.86
CA PRO A 23 -3.44 -3.42 -16.54
C PRO A 23 -2.51 -4.33 -15.74
N THR A 24 -2.61 -4.20 -14.43
CA THR A 24 -1.96 -5.07 -13.48
C THR A 24 -3.00 -5.70 -12.58
N LYS A 25 -2.82 -6.96 -12.21
CA LYS A 25 -3.69 -7.57 -11.20
C LYS A 25 -3.42 -6.90 -9.87
N MET A 26 -4.48 -6.51 -9.17
CA MET A 26 -4.41 -5.97 -7.82
C MET A 26 -4.88 -7.00 -6.78
N TRP A 27 -5.73 -7.93 -7.20
CA TRP A 27 -6.22 -9.00 -6.33
C TRP A 27 -6.32 -10.34 -7.07
N TRP A 28 -6.11 -11.44 -6.35
CA TRP A 28 -6.27 -12.81 -6.86
C TRP A 28 -6.83 -13.75 -5.79
N ASP A 29 -8.04 -14.28 -6.01
CA ASP A 29 -8.67 -15.28 -5.15
C ASP A 29 -8.64 -16.69 -5.77
N TRP A 30 -7.79 -17.54 -5.20
CA TRP A 30 -7.69 -18.96 -5.57
C TRP A 30 -8.84 -19.82 -5.01
N SER A 31 -9.58 -19.36 -4.01
CA SER A 31 -10.72 -20.10 -3.45
C SER A 31 -11.86 -20.31 -4.43
N LYS A 32 -11.92 -19.45 -5.47
CA LYS A 32 -12.87 -19.59 -6.59
C LYS A 32 -12.41 -20.56 -7.66
N ALA A 33 -11.15 -20.99 -7.65
CA ALA A 33 -10.64 -21.87 -8.67
C ALA A 33 -11.36 -23.24 -8.66
N GLY A 34 -11.51 -23.85 -9.84
CA GLY A 34 -12.17 -25.13 -10.02
C GLY A 34 -13.66 -25.06 -10.35
N GLN A 35 -14.28 -23.87 -10.38
CA GLN A 35 -15.66 -23.76 -10.85
C GLN A 35 -15.72 -24.04 -12.37
N MET A 36 -16.70 -24.84 -12.76
CA MET A 36 -16.99 -25.23 -14.12
C MET A 36 -18.23 -24.52 -14.63
N ASN A 37 -18.38 -24.37 -15.95
CA ASN A 37 -19.60 -23.82 -16.52
C ASN A 37 -20.79 -24.80 -16.38
N ALA A 38 -21.96 -24.41 -16.89
CA ALA A 38 -23.18 -25.23 -16.81
C ALA A 38 -23.03 -26.63 -17.44
N GLU A 39 -22.11 -26.78 -18.41
CA GLU A 39 -21.79 -28.02 -19.10
C GLU A 39 -20.68 -28.85 -18.41
N GLY A 40 -20.12 -28.38 -17.29
CA GLY A 40 -19.05 -29.06 -16.57
C GLY A 40 -17.67 -28.91 -17.22
N VAL A 41 -17.47 -27.88 -18.05
CA VAL A 41 -16.23 -27.61 -18.78
C VAL A 41 -15.47 -26.42 -18.16
N PRO A 42 -14.13 -26.46 -18.09
CA PRO A 42 -13.32 -25.31 -17.68
C PRO A 42 -13.55 -24.11 -18.57
N TYR A 43 -13.62 -22.93 -17.97
CA TYR A 43 -13.90 -21.68 -18.67
C TYR A 43 -13.07 -20.53 -18.13
N ALA A 44 -13.11 -19.41 -18.85
CA ALA A 44 -12.59 -18.14 -18.41
C ALA A 44 -13.60 -17.05 -18.74
N GLU A 45 -13.77 -16.10 -17.82
CA GLU A 45 -14.62 -14.93 -18.02
C GLU A 45 -13.78 -13.69 -18.22
N LYS A 46 -14.31 -12.78 -19.02
CA LYS A 46 -13.69 -11.49 -19.30
C LYS A 46 -14.65 -10.37 -18.95
N ASP A 47 -14.12 -9.27 -18.45
CA ASP A 47 -14.87 -8.03 -18.28
C ASP A 47 -15.08 -7.30 -19.62
N ASP A 48 -15.72 -6.12 -19.55
CA ASP A 48 -15.98 -5.26 -20.71
C ASP A 48 -14.69 -4.75 -21.38
N ASN A 49 -13.57 -4.72 -20.66
CA ASN A 49 -12.24 -4.37 -21.19
C ASN A 49 -11.53 -5.57 -21.84
N GLY A 50 -12.12 -6.76 -21.79
CA GLY A 50 -11.57 -7.99 -22.33
C GLY A 50 -10.50 -8.66 -21.45
N TRP A 51 -10.37 -8.22 -20.20
CA TRP A 51 -9.43 -8.75 -19.23
C TRP A 51 -10.02 -9.98 -18.55
N VAL A 52 -9.22 -11.02 -18.39
CA VAL A 52 -9.68 -12.25 -17.75
C VAL A 52 -9.89 -11.99 -16.27
N VAL A 53 -11.15 -11.96 -15.81
CA VAL A 53 -11.52 -11.75 -14.40
C VAL A 53 -11.77 -13.06 -13.66
N TYR A 54 -11.96 -14.15 -14.39
CA TYR A 54 -12.01 -15.50 -13.82
C TYR A 54 -11.38 -16.52 -14.78
N ASP A 55 -10.69 -17.52 -14.24
CA ASP A 55 -10.19 -18.68 -14.98
C ASP A 55 -10.30 -19.93 -14.08
N THR A 56 -10.93 -21.02 -14.56
CA THR A 56 -11.11 -22.24 -13.77
C THR A 56 -9.82 -22.77 -13.14
N LYS A 57 -8.66 -22.57 -13.76
CA LYS A 57 -7.36 -23.02 -13.23
C LYS A 57 -6.83 -22.14 -12.12
N LYS A 58 -7.34 -20.93 -11.95
CA LYS A 58 -6.68 -19.88 -11.15
C LYS A 58 -7.63 -19.16 -10.21
N GLY A 59 -8.94 -19.18 -10.45
CA GLY A 59 -9.92 -18.44 -9.66
C GLY A 59 -10.14 -17.04 -10.21
N GLU A 60 -10.39 -16.08 -9.33
CA GLU A 60 -10.88 -14.74 -9.67
C GLU A 60 -9.78 -13.68 -9.57
N PHE A 61 -9.89 -12.61 -10.36
CA PHE A 61 -8.92 -11.54 -10.46
C PHE A 61 -9.59 -10.17 -10.48
N VAL A 62 -8.96 -9.18 -9.83
CA VAL A 62 -9.23 -7.76 -10.05
C VAL A 62 -8.03 -7.13 -10.73
N TRP A 63 -8.31 -6.30 -11.73
CA TRP A 63 -7.31 -5.61 -12.55
C TRP A 63 -7.51 -4.11 -12.47
N GLU A 64 -6.41 -3.37 -12.49
CA GLU A 64 -6.45 -1.91 -12.53
C GLU A 64 -5.37 -1.36 -13.46
N MET A 65 -5.61 -0.13 -13.93
CA MET A 65 -4.68 0.69 -14.72
C MET A 65 -4.48 2.04 -14.05
N ASN A 66 -3.36 2.71 -14.35
CA ASN A 66 -3.03 4.03 -13.78
C ASN A 66 -3.12 4.04 -12.25
N VAL A 67 -2.58 2.99 -11.63
CA VAL A 67 -2.76 2.73 -10.20
C VAL A 67 -1.87 3.67 -9.40
N GLN A 68 -2.47 4.40 -8.45
CA GLN A 68 -1.76 5.14 -7.43
C GLN A 68 -1.03 4.16 -6.49
N PRO A 69 0.28 4.31 -6.26
CA PRO A 69 0.97 3.50 -5.25
C PRO A 69 0.43 3.76 -3.84
N ASP A 70 0.52 2.73 -3.00
CA ASP A 70 0.51 2.93 -1.55
C ASP A 70 1.87 3.45 -1.10
N TYR A 71 1.92 4.09 0.07
CA TYR A 71 3.15 4.68 0.58
C TYR A 71 3.47 4.12 1.96
N VAL A 72 4.71 3.66 2.15
CA VAL A 72 5.17 3.05 3.40
C VAL A 72 6.53 3.58 3.79
N TRP A 73 6.83 3.59 5.09
CA TRP A 73 8.20 3.76 5.57
C TRP A 73 9.04 2.55 5.20
N PHE A 74 10.24 2.80 4.69
CA PHE A 74 11.15 1.75 4.27
C PHE A 74 12.61 2.11 4.55
N ASP A 75 13.30 1.24 5.29
CA ASP A 75 14.72 1.33 5.67
C ASP A 75 15.66 0.54 4.75
N GLY A 76 15.10 -0.19 3.77
CA GLY A 76 15.84 -1.07 2.85
C GLY A 76 15.77 -2.56 3.19
N ASN A 77 15.23 -2.93 4.35
CA ASN A 77 15.12 -4.32 4.80
C ASN A 77 13.71 -4.87 4.59
N VAL A 78 13.63 -6.09 4.07
CA VAL A 78 12.37 -6.80 3.86
C VAL A 78 12.47 -8.18 4.49
N SER A 79 11.49 -8.54 5.32
CA SER A 79 11.28 -9.91 5.78
C SER A 79 10.27 -10.60 4.87
N TYR A 80 10.43 -11.91 4.70
CA TYR A 80 9.54 -12.74 3.90
C TYR A 80 9.02 -13.89 4.75
N LEU A 81 7.75 -14.22 4.57
CA LEU A 81 7.16 -15.42 5.11
C LEU A 81 7.87 -16.65 4.52
N ALA A 82 8.51 -17.45 5.38
CA ALA A 82 9.07 -18.72 4.97
C ALA A 82 7.99 -19.81 4.98
N ALA A 83 8.21 -20.88 4.21
CA ALA A 83 7.28 -22.01 4.16
C ALA A 83 7.12 -22.76 5.51
N THR A 84 8.01 -22.52 6.46
CA THR A 84 7.97 -23.08 7.82
C THR A 84 7.29 -22.18 8.83
N ASP A 85 7.00 -20.93 8.47
CA ASP A 85 6.45 -19.96 9.40
C ASP A 85 4.96 -20.21 9.58
N THR A 86 4.52 -20.18 10.84
CA THR A 86 3.10 -20.28 11.16
C THR A 86 2.40 -18.96 10.87
N ILE A 87 1.19 -19.02 10.34
CA ILE A 87 0.32 -17.89 10.06
C ILE A 87 -0.85 -17.82 11.04
N ASP A 88 -1.45 -16.64 11.15
CA ASP A 88 -2.75 -16.46 11.81
C ASP A 88 -3.85 -16.34 10.73
N PRO A 89 -4.69 -17.37 10.54
CA PRO A 89 -5.68 -17.40 9.47
C PRO A 89 -6.85 -16.43 9.69
N ASP A 90 -7.00 -15.86 10.88
CA ASP A 90 -8.03 -14.85 11.19
C ASP A 90 -7.59 -13.41 10.82
N SER A 91 -6.35 -13.26 10.31
CA SER A 91 -5.76 -11.98 9.91
C SER A 91 -5.26 -12.02 8.47
N VAL A 92 -5.05 -10.84 7.87
CA VAL A 92 -4.38 -10.75 6.57
C VAL A 92 -2.90 -11.13 6.75
N VAL A 93 -2.46 -12.17 6.05
CA VAL A 93 -1.10 -12.67 6.13
C VAL A 93 -0.17 -11.87 5.21
N ASP A 94 0.84 -11.25 5.80
CA ASP A 94 1.92 -10.60 5.06
C ASP A 94 2.87 -11.66 4.47
N ILE A 95 2.90 -11.77 3.14
CA ILE A 95 3.92 -12.57 2.45
C ILE A 95 5.29 -11.92 2.60
N ASN A 96 5.32 -10.60 2.69
CA ASN A 96 6.51 -9.84 3.04
C ASN A 96 6.16 -8.61 3.87
N THR A 97 7.13 -8.17 4.66
CA THR A 97 7.02 -6.99 5.51
C THR A 97 8.16 -6.04 5.17
N PHE A 98 7.82 -4.83 4.75
CA PHE A 98 8.76 -3.73 4.55
C PHE A 98 9.01 -3.10 5.92
N HIS A 99 10.27 -3.04 6.33
CA HIS A 99 10.64 -2.46 7.61
C HIS A 99 10.95 -0.98 7.46
N GLY A 100 10.63 -0.20 8.49
CA GLY A 100 10.98 1.22 8.55
C GLY A 100 10.10 1.97 9.55
N SER A 101 10.57 3.12 9.99
CA SER A 101 9.89 3.97 10.95
C SER A 101 10.20 5.44 10.72
N PRO A 102 9.28 6.37 11.00
CA PRO A 102 9.56 7.81 11.00
C PRO A 102 10.72 8.21 11.94
N ASP A 103 10.96 7.42 13.00
CA ASP A 103 11.85 7.77 14.10
C ASP A 103 13.25 7.12 14.03
N ASP A 104 13.53 6.29 13.02
CA ASP A 104 14.79 5.54 12.93
C ASP A 104 15.95 6.30 12.28
N GLY A 105 15.67 7.46 11.68
CA GLY A 105 16.65 8.34 11.03
C GLY A 105 17.28 7.79 9.74
N VAL A 106 16.82 6.65 9.22
CA VAL A 106 17.34 6.03 7.99
C VAL A 106 16.23 5.74 6.97
N SER A 107 15.01 5.57 7.44
CA SER A 107 13.84 5.28 6.61
C SER A 107 13.44 6.47 5.76
N ARG A 108 12.89 6.14 4.59
CA ARG A 108 12.18 7.09 3.74
C ARG A 108 10.80 6.55 3.41
N ILE A 109 9.90 7.42 2.98
CA ILE A 109 8.60 7.03 2.47
C ILE A 109 8.76 6.60 1.02
N TRP A 110 8.43 5.35 0.72
CA TRP A 110 8.54 4.72 -0.58
C TRP A 110 7.17 4.37 -1.16
N PRO A 111 7.01 4.45 -2.49
CA PRO A 111 5.82 3.96 -3.16
C PRO A 111 5.90 2.45 -3.38
N VAL A 112 4.81 1.76 -3.09
CA VAL A 112 4.68 0.31 -3.27
C VAL A 112 3.38 -0.02 -4.00
N LYS A 113 3.41 -1.12 -4.73
CA LYS A 113 2.21 -1.84 -5.13
C LYS A 113 1.87 -2.81 -4.00
N THR A 114 0.69 -2.68 -3.42
CA THR A 114 0.09 -3.73 -2.57
C THR A 114 -0.71 -4.66 -3.47
N PHE A 115 -0.33 -5.93 -3.51
CA PHE A 115 -1.13 -6.99 -4.13
C PHE A 115 -1.78 -7.80 -3.03
N THR A 116 -3.09 -7.98 -3.11
CA THR A 116 -3.83 -8.78 -2.15
C THR A 116 -4.33 -10.07 -2.80
N GLY A 117 -4.76 -11.04 -2.01
CA GLY A 117 -5.31 -12.27 -2.56
C GLY A 117 -5.75 -13.25 -1.50
N ILE A 118 -6.40 -14.31 -1.96
CA ILE A 118 -6.82 -15.45 -1.11
C ILE A 118 -6.08 -16.68 -1.60
N GLN A 119 -5.33 -17.32 -0.71
CA GLN A 119 -4.42 -18.43 -1.03
C GLN A 119 -4.71 -19.64 -0.14
N PRO A 120 -4.40 -20.87 -0.61
CA PRO A 120 -4.58 -22.05 0.21
C PRO A 120 -3.53 -22.09 1.32
N TYR A 121 -3.95 -22.50 2.51
CA TYR A 121 -3.05 -22.79 3.62
C TYR A 121 -3.36 -24.17 4.21
N ASP A 122 -2.37 -24.81 4.81
CA ASP A 122 -2.56 -26.06 5.55
C ASP A 122 -3.19 -25.75 6.90
N ALA A 123 -4.45 -26.17 7.09
CA ALA A 123 -5.25 -25.82 8.25
C ALA A 123 -4.83 -26.58 9.53
N GLY A 124 -4.24 -27.75 9.38
CA GLY A 124 -3.74 -28.52 10.53
C GLY A 124 -2.40 -27.99 11.05
N ASN A 125 -1.57 -27.45 10.16
CA ASN A 125 -0.23 -26.93 10.50
C ASN A 125 -0.17 -25.40 10.62
N ASN A 126 -1.20 -24.67 10.20
CA ASN A 126 -1.24 -23.21 10.11
C ASN A 126 -0.04 -22.64 9.34
N VAL A 127 0.27 -23.20 8.16
CA VAL A 127 1.33 -22.68 7.28
C VAL A 127 0.75 -22.41 5.89
N LEU A 128 1.27 -21.40 5.19
CA LEU A 128 0.88 -21.15 3.81
C LEU A 128 1.26 -22.35 2.94
N ALA A 129 0.31 -22.87 2.16
CA ALA A 129 0.52 -24.12 1.45
C ALA A 129 1.14 -23.89 0.08
N ILE A 130 1.96 -24.84 -0.36
CA ILE A 130 2.66 -24.80 -1.65
C ILE A 130 1.96 -25.80 -2.59
N PRO A 131 1.15 -25.34 -3.56
CA PRO A 131 0.44 -26.24 -4.47
C PRO A 131 1.31 -26.71 -5.64
N HIS A 132 1.12 -27.97 -6.04
CA HIS A 132 1.57 -28.47 -7.34
C HIS A 132 0.59 -28.07 -8.44
N LEU A 133 0.85 -26.94 -9.11
CA LEU A 133 -0.08 -26.38 -10.09
C LEU A 133 0.03 -27.01 -11.49
N PHE A 134 1.25 -27.34 -11.92
CA PHE A 134 1.55 -27.67 -13.31
C PHE A 134 2.22 -29.04 -13.45
N GLY A 135 1.69 -29.88 -14.32
CA GLY A 135 2.22 -31.21 -14.62
C GLY A 135 1.25 -32.02 -15.47
N SER A 136 1.71 -33.17 -15.94
CA SER A 136 0.87 -34.15 -16.64
C SER A 136 0.37 -35.26 -15.72
N ASP A 137 0.88 -35.33 -14.50
CA ASP A 137 0.43 -36.25 -13.44
C ASP A 137 -0.94 -35.83 -12.87
N ASP A 138 -1.53 -36.70 -12.07
CA ASP A 138 -2.89 -36.48 -11.54
C ASP A 138 -2.93 -35.58 -10.30
N ALA A 139 -1.77 -35.20 -9.75
CA ALA A 139 -1.69 -34.23 -8.66
C ALA A 139 -1.61 -32.79 -9.17
N ALA A 140 -1.38 -32.56 -10.46
CA ALA A 140 -1.32 -31.21 -11.02
C ALA A 140 -2.70 -30.52 -11.02
N TYR A 141 -2.84 -29.44 -10.23
CA TYR A 141 -4.11 -28.75 -10.06
C TYR A 141 -4.72 -28.27 -11.38
N TRP A 142 -3.93 -27.73 -12.31
CA TRP A 142 -4.44 -27.23 -13.60
C TRP A 142 -4.94 -28.33 -14.55
N LYS A 143 -4.74 -29.61 -14.22
CA LYS A 143 -5.26 -30.76 -14.94
C LYS A 143 -6.50 -31.34 -14.25
N THR A 144 -6.42 -31.54 -12.94
CA THR A 144 -7.43 -32.33 -12.20
C THR A 144 -8.36 -31.50 -11.34
N TYR A 145 -8.01 -30.23 -11.06
CA TYR A 145 -8.78 -29.31 -10.21
C TYR A 145 -9.01 -29.85 -8.78
N ASN A 146 -8.11 -30.73 -8.32
CA ASN A 146 -8.16 -31.33 -6.99
C ASN A 146 -7.11 -30.66 -6.09
N TRP A 147 -7.58 -29.82 -5.15
CA TRP A 147 -6.71 -29.09 -4.22
C TRP A 147 -5.95 -30.02 -3.27
N ASP A 148 -6.61 -31.00 -2.64
CA ASP A 148 -5.94 -31.91 -1.71
C ASP A 148 -4.78 -32.66 -2.36
N ALA A 149 -4.97 -33.17 -3.58
CA ALA A 149 -3.92 -33.86 -4.32
C ALA A 149 -2.76 -32.91 -4.67
N ALA A 150 -3.07 -31.68 -5.09
CA ALA A 150 -2.08 -30.67 -5.45
C ALA A 150 -1.28 -30.17 -4.24
N LEU A 151 -1.94 -29.95 -3.11
CA LEU A 151 -1.29 -29.51 -1.87
C LEU A 151 -0.44 -30.62 -1.27
N ALA A 152 -0.95 -31.85 -1.21
CA ALA A 152 -0.18 -33.00 -0.74
C ALA A 152 1.12 -33.19 -1.56
N ALA A 153 1.01 -33.13 -2.90
CA ALA A 153 2.17 -33.28 -3.77
C ALA A 153 3.14 -32.09 -3.69
N GLY A 154 2.63 -30.87 -3.65
CA GLY A 154 3.45 -29.66 -3.62
C GLY A 154 4.20 -29.49 -2.30
N MET A 155 3.54 -29.72 -1.16
CA MET A 155 4.16 -29.71 0.16
C MET A 155 5.24 -30.80 0.28
N ALA A 156 4.92 -32.03 -0.13
CA ALA A 156 5.89 -33.14 -0.11
C ALA A 156 7.12 -32.85 -0.99
N THR A 157 6.92 -32.24 -2.16
CA THR A 157 8.01 -31.83 -3.05
C THR A 157 8.89 -30.74 -2.43
N ALA A 158 8.27 -29.83 -1.68
CA ALA A 158 8.97 -28.79 -0.92
C ALA A 158 9.63 -29.31 0.37
N GLY A 159 9.41 -30.58 0.73
CA GLY A 159 9.99 -31.21 1.92
C GLY A 159 9.20 -30.94 3.21
N TYR A 160 7.91 -30.62 3.11
CA TYR A 160 7.01 -30.33 4.22
C TYR A 160 5.86 -31.33 4.29
N ASP A 161 5.39 -31.59 5.51
CA ASP A 161 4.21 -32.42 5.74
C ASP A 161 2.94 -31.61 5.45
N TYR A 162 1.97 -32.26 4.80
CA TYR A 162 0.62 -31.73 4.63
C TYR A 162 -0.31 -32.44 5.63
N SER A 163 -1.07 -31.70 6.42
CA SER A 163 -1.97 -32.29 7.43
C SER A 163 -3.12 -33.10 6.83
N GLY A 164 -3.44 -32.87 5.55
CA GLY A 164 -4.62 -33.42 4.89
C GLY A 164 -5.83 -32.49 4.96
N GLU A 165 -5.70 -31.34 5.61
CA GLU A 165 -6.74 -30.32 5.70
C GLU A 165 -6.20 -28.98 5.20
N TYR A 166 -6.98 -28.30 4.34
CA TYR A 166 -6.64 -26.96 3.89
C TYR A 166 -7.79 -25.99 4.10
N GLY A 167 -7.42 -24.72 4.21
CA GLY A 167 -8.34 -23.60 4.22
C GLY A 167 -7.88 -22.52 3.25
N TRP A 168 -8.55 -21.39 3.33
CA TRP A 168 -8.26 -20.19 2.55
C TRP A 168 -7.93 -19.05 3.51
N VAL A 169 -6.89 -18.29 3.19
CA VAL A 169 -6.47 -17.15 4.00
C VAL A 169 -6.25 -15.93 3.11
N GLU A 170 -6.61 -14.76 3.63
CA GLU A 170 -6.28 -13.49 3.00
C GLU A 170 -4.79 -13.21 3.13
N THR A 171 -4.19 -12.70 2.06
CA THR A 171 -2.76 -12.44 1.99
C THR A 171 -2.53 -11.08 1.35
N GLN A 172 -1.43 -10.43 1.73
CA GLN A 172 -0.92 -9.27 1.03
C GLN A 172 0.57 -9.39 0.78
N MET A 173 1.03 -8.75 -0.28
CA MET A 173 2.44 -8.66 -0.60
C MET A 173 2.72 -7.29 -1.21
N LEU A 174 3.82 -6.68 -0.80
CA LEU A 174 4.24 -5.36 -1.27
C LEU A 174 5.39 -5.52 -2.28
N TRP A 175 5.35 -4.73 -3.34
CA TRP A 175 6.46 -4.57 -4.28
C TRP A 175 6.83 -3.10 -4.40
N PRO A 176 8.11 -2.74 -4.31
CA PRO A 176 8.50 -1.35 -4.47
C PRO A 176 8.31 -0.93 -5.94
N THR A 177 7.73 0.24 -6.18
CA THR A 177 7.65 0.79 -7.53
C THR A 177 8.95 1.56 -7.83
N THR A 178 9.82 0.94 -8.63
CA THR A 178 11.16 1.49 -8.93
C THR A 178 11.37 1.85 -10.41
N HIS A 179 10.34 1.65 -11.24
CA HIS A 179 10.35 1.89 -12.67
C HIS A 179 9.18 2.80 -13.05
N MET A 180 9.06 3.17 -14.33
CA MET A 180 8.02 4.08 -14.82
C MET A 180 8.13 5.51 -14.24
N VAL A 181 9.35 5.97 -13.94
CA VAL A 181 9.63 7.39 -13.66
C VAL A 181 8.97 8.24 -14.74
N ALA A 182 8.06 9.12 -14.34
CA ALA A 182 7.32 10.00 -15.22
C ALA A 182 8.20 11.19 -15.70
N PRO A 183 7.82 11.85 -16.80
CA PRO A 183 8.35 13.17 -17.14
C PRO A 183 8.27 14.13 -15.94
N ALA A 184 9.17 15.11 -15.87
CA ALA A 184 9.28 15.98 -14.71
C ALA A 184 8.02 16.84 -14.49
N GLU A 185 7.33 17.18 -15.58
CA GLU A 185 6.05 17.90 -15.59
C GLU A 185 4.89 17.09 -14.97
N ASP A 186 5.00 15.76 -14.95
CA ASP A 186 3.99 14.85 -14.41
C ASP A 186 4.35 14.36 -13.00
N ALA A 187 5.48 14.82 -12.44
CA ALA A 187 5.84 14.51 -11.06
C ALA A 187 4.82 15.12 -10.08
N LEU A 188 4.62 14.46 -8.94
CA LEU A 188 3.72 14.94 -7.90
C LEU A 188 4.11 16.36 -7.46
N GLN A 189 3.10 17.22 -7.33
CA GLN A 189 3.26 18.59 -6.88
C GLN A 189 2.97 18.70 -5.38
N CYS A 190 3.29 19.85 -4.78
CA CYS A 190 3.13 20.07 -3.34
C CYS A 190 1.72 19.70 -2.85
N GLU A 191 0.69 20.15 -3.57
CA GLU A 191 -0.72 19.90 -3.24
C GLU A 191 -1.11 18.42 -3.30
N SER A 192 -0.35 17.57 -4.01
CA SER A 192 -0.63 16.13 -4.02
C SER A 192 -0.44 15.50 -2.64
N CYS A 193 0.39 16.08 -1.76
CA CYS A 193 0.69 15.52 -0.44
C CYS A 193 0.28 16.44 0.72
N HIS A 194 0.30 17.77 0.51
CA HIS A 194 0.12 18.78 1.56
C HIS A 194 -1.34 19.23 1.76
N THR A 195 -2.31 18.45 1.28
CA THR A 195 -3.74 18.67 1.49
C THR A 195 -4.33 17.56 2.35
N ASP A 196 -5.53 17.82 2.87
CA ASP A 196 -6.42 16.75 3.32
C ASP A 196 -6.65 15.75 2.16
N ASP A 197 -6.83 14.47 2.50
CA ASP A 197 -7.00 13.36 1.55
C ASP A 197 -5.85 13.24 0.51
N GLY A 198 -4.66 13.72 0.85
CA GLY A 198 -3.48 13.68 -0.01
C GLY A 198 -2.81 12.30 -0.10
N ARG A 199 -1.83 12.16 -0.99
CA ARG A 199 -1.09 10.90 -1.26
C ARG A 199 -0.53 10.23 -0.01
N LEU A 200 -0.11 11.01 0.98
CA LEU A 200 0.53 10.51 2.20
C LEU A 200 -0.41 10.44 3.41
N GLU A 201 -1.73 10.53 3.21
CA GLU A 201 -2.75 10.53 4.28
C GLU A 201 -2.57 9.37 5.27
N ASN A 202 -2.39 8.14 4.75
CA ASN A 202 -2.28 6.93 5.56
C ASN A 202 -0.86 6.66 6.11
N VAL A 203 0.10 7.56 5.84
CA VAL A 203 1.47 7.41 6.34
C VAL A 203 1.55 7.97 7.75
N ALA A 204 1.73 7.07 8.71
CA ALA A 204 1.83 7.44 10.12
C ALA A 204 3.14 8.16 10.47
N GLY A 205 3.08 9.02 11.49
CA GLY A 205 4.25 9.60 12.14
C GLY A 205 5.06 10.61 11.32
N VAL A 206 4.52 11.10 10.21
CA VAL A 206 5.07 12.26 9.48
C VAL A 206 4.19 13.47 9.73
N TYR A 207 4.81 14.60 10.09
CA TYR A 207 4.12 15.90 10.13
C TYR A 207 4.19 16.54 8.75
N ILE A 208 3.04 16.81 8.14
CA ILE A 208 2.91 17.40 6.81
C ILE A 208 2.34 18.82 6.94
N PRO A 209 3.13 19.87 6.70
CA PRO A 209 2.64 21.25 6.69
C PRO A 209 1.45 21.44 5.75
N GLY A 210 0.37 22.09 6.20
CA GLY A 210 -0.82 22.33 5.38
C GLY A 210 -1.92 21.27 5.52
N ARG A 211 -1.56 20.04 5.88
CA ARG A 211 -2.49 18.96 6.29
C ARG A 211 -2.55 18.88 7.82
N ASP A 212 -1.39 18.68 8.44
CA ASP A 212 -1.28 18.53 9.88
C ASP A 212 -1.16 19.89 10.55
N ASN A 213 -1.79 20.01 11.72
CA ASN A 213 -1.73 21.20 12.55
C ASN A 213 -1.40 20.81 14.00
N ASN A 214 -0.93 21.77 14.78
CA ASN A 214 -0.70 21.57 16.20
C ASN A 214 -1.42 22.68 16.94
N ALA A 215 -2.60 22.37 17.48
CA ALA A 215 -3.47 23.34 18.13
C ALA A 215 -2.76 24.18 19.22
N ILE A 216 -1.75 23.64 19.91
CA ILE A 216 -0.99 24.40 20.92
C ILE A 216 -0.10 25.44 20.24
N VAL A 217 0.66 25.02 19.23
CA VAL A 217 1.55 25.91 18.46
C VAL A 217 0.73 26.95 17.72
N ASP A 218 -0.39 26.56 17.12
CA ASP A 218 -1.28 27.45 16.38
C ASP A 218 -1.90 28.50 17.29
N ASN A 219 -2.44 28.09 18.45
CA ASN A 219 -3.02 29.01 19.42
C ASN A 219 -1.96 29.96 20.00
N LEU A 220 -0.75 29.46 20.26
CA LEU A 220 0.36 30.31 20.73
C LEU A 220 0.77 31.31 19.64
N GLY A 221 0.86 30.87 18.39
CA GLY A 221 1.16 31.71 17.22
C GLY A 221 0.13 32.83 17.06
N TRP A 222 -1.15 32.50 17.10
CA TRP A 222 -2.25 33.48 17.07
C TRP A 222 -2.20 34.43 18.28
N GLY A 223 -1.84 33.93 19.46
CA GLY A 223 -1.64 34.74 20.66
C GLY A 223 -0.52 35.77 20.49
N ILE A 224 0.63 35.37 19.94
CA ILE A 224 1.77 36.26 19.67
C ILE A 224 1.39 37.33 18.64
N LEU A 225 0.72 36.93 17.55
CA LEU A 225 0.23 37.87 16.53
C LEU A 225 -0.74 38.88 17.12
N GLY A 226 -1.67 38.44 17.99
CA GLY A 226 -2.58 39.32 18.71
C GLY A 226 -1.85 40.32 19.60
N LEU A 227 -0.85 39.88 20.38
CA LEU A 227 -0.03 40.75 21.22
C LEU A 227 0.76 41.78 20.40
N ALA A 228 1.33 41.37 19.27
CA ALA A 228 2.04 42.27 18.37
C ALA A 228 1.10 43.35 17.79
N LEU A 229 -0.10 42.95 17.35
CA LEU A 229 -1.11 43.88 16.85
C LEU A 229 -1.52 44.91 17.93
N VAL A 230 -1.76 44.45 19.16
CA VAL A 230 -2.05 45.33 20.30
C VAL A 230 -0.90 46.33 20.52
N GLY A 231 0.35 45.86 20.49
CA GLY A 231 1.53 46.72 20.61
C GLY A 231 1.59 47.81 19.54
N VAL A 232 1.32 47.46 18.28
CA VAL A 232 1.29 48.42 17.15
C VAL A 232 0.17 49.44 17.32
N VAL A 233 -1.03 49.00 17.72
CA VAL A 233 -2.18 49.89 17.95
C VAL A 233 -1.90 50.85 19.10
N ILE A 234 -1.34 50.38 20.22
CA ILE A 234 -0.93 51.22 21.35
C ILE A 234 0.11 52.24 20.91
N HIS A 235 1.13 51.81 20.17
CA HIS A 235 2.19 52.71 19.69
C HIS A 235 1.63 53.77 18.72
N GLY A 236 0.77 53.37 17.79
CA GLY A 236 0.09 54.28 16.85
C GLY A 236 -0.81 55.28 17.56
N GLY A 237 -1.62 54.82 18.50
CA GLY A 237 -2.49 55.68 19.31
C GLY A 237 -1.69 56.68 20.16
N ALA A 238 -0.59 56.25 20.77
CA ALA A 238 0.31 57.13 21.51
C ALA A 238 0.92 58.22 20.61
N ARG A 239 1.31 57.89 19.37
CA ARG A 239 1.80 58.89 18.41
C ARG A 239 0.76 59.95 18.07
N ILE A 240 -0.49 59.55 17.82
CA ILE A 240 -1.57 60.49 17.49
C ILE A 240 -1.87 61.40 18.68
N ALA A 241 -2.04 60.82 19.88
CA ALA A 241 -2.37 61.58 21.09
C ALA A 241 -1.26 62.58 21.49
N LEU A 242 0.02 62.19 21.34
CA LEU A 242 1.16 63.06 21.63
C LEU A 242 1.46 64.07 20.51
N GLY A 243 1.13 63.74 19.26
CA GLY A 243 1.23 64.65 18.11
C GLY A 243 0.25 65.82 18.22
N ASN A 244 -1.02 65.54 18.52
CA ASN A 244 -2.04 66.59 18.65
C ASN A 244 -1.76 67.54 19.83
N ARG A 245 -1.12 67.05 20.91
CA ARG A 245 -0.68 67.87 22.04
C ARG A 245 0.46 68.84 21.72
N ARG A 246 1.16 68.65 20.59
CA ARG A 246 2.20 69.58 20.11
C ARG A 246 1.64 70.68 19.20
N GLU A 247 0.47 70.50 18.60
CA GLU A 247 -0.20 71.54 17.80
C GLU A 247 -1.06 72.49 18.65
N GLU A 248 -1.52 72.05 19.83
CA GLU A 248 -2.30 72.87 20.78
C GLU A 248 -1.43 73.74 21.73
N ARG A 249 -0.10 73.75 21.57
CA ARG A 249 0.84 74.60 22.33
C ARG A 249 1.60 75.54 21.40
#